data_AF-A0A537ZYI0-F1
#
_entry.id   AF-A0A537ZYI0-F1
#
_cell.length_a   1.000
_cell.length_b   1.000
_cell.length_c   1.000
_cell.angle_alpha   90.00
_cell.angle_beta   90.00
_cell.angle_gamma   90.00
#
_symmetry.space_group_name_H-M   'P 1'
#
loop_
_entity.id
_entity.type
_entity.pdbx_description
1 polymer ?
#
loop_
_entity_poly.entity_id
_entity_poly.type
_entity_poly.pdbx_seq_one_letter_code
_entity_poly.pdbx_strand_id
1 'polypeptide(L)'
;MPRPDLARRAGAEGLAAFTLVFAGAGAIVANAEYGGALGTVGIALVFGLVIMVMVYATGHLSGAHINPAVTLAFTLSRHFPPREALAYIAAQCAGAIAASFVLLAIWPSQPAQLGATTASVGAGSALVYEAVLSAFLMFVIMAVATDTRAVGAAAAIAIGGTIGLDALVGGPVTGASMNPARSLGPALAAWEWRDFWIYLVGPIGGTALGGLAYQLVRGEQAEAGPDELIPDD
;
A
#
# COMPACT_ATOMS: atom_id res chain seq x y z
N MET A 1 10.37 -12.08 -20.82
CA MET A 1 11.65 -11.48 -20.35
C MET A 1 12.02 -12.12 -19.03
N PRO A 2 13.31 -12.37 -18.76
CA PRO A 2 13.75 -12.87 -17.45
C PRO A 2 13.43 -11.85 -16.34
N ARG A 3 13.18 -12.34 -15.13
CA ARG A 3 12.88 -11.51 -13.96
C ARG A 3 14.07 -10.57 -13.67
N PRO A 4 13.85 -9.27 -13.45
CA PRO A 4 14.95 -8.35 -13.11
C PRO A 4 15.66 -8.74 -11.80
N ASP A 5 16.93 -8.36 -11.69
CA ASP A 5 17.71 -8.54 -10.46
C ASP A 5 17.10 -7.77 -9.27
N LEU A 6 17.51 -8.11 -8.04
CA LEU A 6 16.95 -7.53 -6.83
C LEU A 6 17.10 -6.00 -6.77
N ALA A 7 18.22 -5.45 -7.24
CA ALA A 7 18.47 -4.01 -7.19
C ALA A 7 17.50 -3.25 -8.11
N ARG A 8 17.28 -3.76 -9.33
CA ARG A 8 16.30 -3.18 -10.27
C ARG A 8 14.88 -3.27 -9.73
N ARG A 9 14.52 -4.39 -9.10
CA ARG A 9 13.19 -4.57 -8.48
C ARG A 9 12.97 -3.63 -7.31
N ALA A 10 13.94 -3.52 -6.41
CA ALA A 10 13.89 -2.56 -5.30
C ALA A 10 13.85 -1.11 -5.81
N GLY A 11 14.58 -0.78 -6.87
CA GLY A 11 14.50 0.52 -7.53
C GLY A 11 13.10 0.84 -8.07
N ALA A 12 12.41 -0.14 -8.67
CA ALA A 12 11.04 0.02 -9.12
C ALA A 12 10.07 0.24 -7.94
N GLU A 13 10.25 -0.46 -6.82
CA GLU A 13 9.49 -0.24 -5.58
C GLU A 13 9.70 1.17 -5.00
N GLY A 14 10.94 1.65 -4.98
CA GLY A 14 11.27 2.99 -4.52
C GLY A 14 10.66 4.07 -5.42
N LEU A 15 10.73 3.92 -6.74
CA LEU A 15 10.10 4.84 -7.68
C LEU A 15 8.57 4.84 -7.53
N ALA A 16 7.96 3.67 -7.33
CA ALA A 16 6.52 3.57 -7.11
C ALA A 16 6.09 4.21 -5.79
N ALA A 17 6.85 4.02 -4.71
CA ALA A 17 6.57 4.65 -3.42
C ALA A 17 6.79 6.17 -3.45
N PHE A 18 7.81 6.62 -4.19
CA PHE A 18 8.00 8.05 -4.49
C PHE A 18 6.77 8.62 -5.18
N THR A 19 6.31 8.00 -6.27
CA THR A 19 5.17 8.49 -7.05
C THR A 19 3.88 8.49 -6.23
N LEU A 20 3.64 7.44 -5.43
CA LEU A 20 2.53 7.38 -4.48
C LEU A 20 2.52 8.59 -3.54
N VAL A 21 3.63 8.86 -2.86
CA VAL A 21 3.70 9.95 -1.87
C VAL A 21 3.67 11.31 -2.55
N PHE A 22 4.39 11.49 -3.65
CA PHE A 22 4.40 12.74 -4.40
C PHE A 22 2.99 13.11 -4.88
N ALA A 23 2.26 12.16 -5.49
CA ALA A 23 0.91 12.43 -5.99
C ALA A 23 -0.13 12.49 -4.86
N GLY A 24 -0.16 11.48 -3.98
CA GLY A 24 -1.17 11.35 -2.95
C GLY A 24 -1.04 12.39 -1.84
N ALA A 25 0.14 12.51 -1.23
CA ALA A 25 0.39 13.53 -0.22
C ALA A 25 0.39 14.92 -0.86
N GLY A 26 0.95 15.07 -2.07
CA GLY A 26 0.88 16.31 -2.84
C GLY A 26 -0.55 16.76 -3.15
N ALA A 27 -1.50 15.85 -3.38
CA ALA A 27 -2.91 16.20 -3.53
C ALA A 27 -3.52 16.77 -2.24
N ILE A 28 -3.14 16.25 -1.06
CA ILE A 28 -3.55 16.81 0.23
C ILE A 28 -2.99 18.24 0.39
N VAL A 29 -1.70 18.42 0.10
CA VAL A 29 -1.03 19.72 0.17
C VAL A 29 -1.66 20.74 -0.78
N ALA A 30 -1.83 20.37 -2.05
CA ALA A 30 -2.46 21.22 -3.06
C ALA A 30 -3.91 21.55 -2.70
N ASN A 31 -4.66 20.60 -2.14
CA ASN A 31 -6.01 20.86 -1.67
C ASN A 31 -6.03 21.89 -0.53
N ALA A 32 -5.09 21.81 0.42
CA ALA A 32 -4.99 22.79 1.51
C ALA A 32 -4.52 24.17 1.02
N GLU A 33 -3.55 24.21 0.10
CA GLU A 33 -2.98 25.46 -0.43
C GLU A 33 -3.95 26.21 -1.35
N TYR A 34 -4.69 25.50 -2.19
CA TYR A 34 -5.52 26.10 -3.26
C TYR A 34 -7.03 26.04 -2.96
N GLY A 35 -7.41 26.21 -1.69
CA GLY A 35 -8.81 26.47 -1.31
C GLY A 35 -9.75 25.27 -1.35
N GLY A 36 -9.23 24.04 -1.32
CA GLY A 36 -10.05 22.84 -1.09
C GLY A 36 -10.71 22.23 -2.33
N ALA A 37 -10.26 22.58 -3.54
CA ALA A 37 -10.94 22.21 -4.79
C ALA A 37 -11.02 20.69 -5.05
N LEU A 38 -10.07 19.88 -4.56
CA LEU A 38 -10.13 18.42 -4.71
C LEU A 38 -11.16 17.80 -3.77
N GLY A 39 -11.22 18.32 -2.53
CA GLY A 39 -11.98 17.71 -1.43
C GLY A 39 -11.57 16.26 -1.16
N THR A 40 -12.32 15.58 -0.29
CA THR A 40 -12.05 14.18 0.07
C THR A 40 -12.13 13.25 -1.15
N VAL A 41 -13.09 13.49 -2.04
CA VAL A 41 -13.30 12.65 -3.23
C VAL A 41 -12.10 12.73 -4.19
N GLY A 42 -11.64 13.95 -4.51
CA GLY A 42 -10.50 14.14 -5.39
C GLY A 42 -9.21 13.56 -4.82
N ILE A 43 -8.95 13.76 -3.52
CA ILE A 43 -7.79 13.19 -2.84
C ILE A 43 -7.83 11.66 -2.89
N ALA A 44 -8.97 11.05 -2.56
CA ALA A 44 -9.16 9.61 -2.60
C ALA A 44 -8.94 9.02 -4.01
N LEU A 45 -9.47 9.69 -5.03
CA LEU A 45 -9.24 9.32 -6.43
C LEU A 45 -7.75 9.38 -6.79
N VAL A 46 -7.00 10.39 -6.36
CA VAL A 46 -5.56 10.48 -6.64
C VAL A 46 -4.80 9.30 -6.03
N PHE A 47 -5.06 8.96 -4.76
CA PHE A 47 -4.42 7.81 -4.11
C PHE A 47 -4.73 6.48 -4.81
N GLY A 48 -5.98 6.26 -5.23
CA GLY A 48 -6.34 5.06 -5.96
C GLY A 48 -5.72 5.00 -7.36
N LEU A 49 -5.79 6.10 -8.11
CA LEU A 49 -5.27 6.19 -9.48
C LEU A 49 -3.75 6.04 -9.53
N VAL A 50 -3.01 6.66 -8.59
CA VAL A 50 -1.55 6.55 -8.59
C VAL A 50 -1.10 5.10 -8.35
N ILE A 51 -1.79 4.37 -7.47
CA ILE A 51 -1.46 2.96 -7.25
C ILE A 51 -1.83 2.11 -8.46
N MET A 52 -3.02 2.32 -9.04
CA MET A 52 -3.40 1.63 -10.27
C MET A 52 -2.33 1.83 -11.38
N VAL A 53 -1.91 3.08 -11.61
CA VAL A 53 -0.88 3.42 -12.59
C VAL A 53 0.44 2.74 -12.26
N MET A 54 0.91 2.80 -11.01
CA MET A 54 2.19 2.22 -10.63
C MET A 54 2.17 0.69 -10.64
N VAL A 55 1.06 0.04 -10.31
CA VAL A 55 0.92 -1.43 -10.44
C VAL A 55 0.97 -1.84 -11.91
N TYR A 56 0.30 -1.10 -12.82
CA TYR A 56 0.45 -1.35 -14.25
C TYR A 56 1.89 -1.16 -14.74
N ALA A 57 2.53 -0.06 -14.33
CA ALA A 57 3.85 0.31 -14.79
C ALA A 57 4.98 -0.58 -14.24
N THR A 58 4.88 -1.03 -12.98
CA THR A 58 5.98 -1.68 -12.26
C THR A 58 5.67 -3.09 -11.76
N GLY A 59 4.41 -3.54 -11.82
CA GLY A 59 4.00 -4.86 -11.33
C GLY A 59 4.74 -6.01 -11.99
N HIS A 60 4.97 -5.94 -13.30
CA HIS A 60 5.75 -6.95 -14.04
C HIS A 60 7.27 -6.89 -13.75
N LEU A 61 7.75 -5.83 -13.11
CA LEU A 61 9.15 -5.67 -12.73
C LEU A 61 9.38 -6.20 -11.31
N SER A 62 8.66 -5.67 -10.32
CA SER A 62 8.89 -5.94 -8.89
C SER A 62 7.78 -6.72 -8.19
N GLY A 63 6.58 -6.79 -8.77
CA GLY A 63 5.35 -7.20 -8.08
C GLY A 63 4.56 -6.01 -7.50
N ALA A 64 5.11 -4.79 -7.56
CA ALA A 64 4.49 -3.55 -7.13
C ALA A 64 3.85 -3.63 -5.73
N HIS A 65 4.65 -3.97 -4.71
CA HIS A 65 4.17 -3.98 -3.33
C HIS A 65 3.90 -2.55 -2.83
N ILE A 66 4.83 -1.63 -3.10
CA ILE A 66 4.76 -0.18 -2.83
C ILE A 66 4.53 0.16 -1.34
N ASN A 67 4.57 -0.84 -0.47
CA ASN A 67 4.08 -0.77 0.89
C ASN A 67 4.82 -1.79 1.77
N PRO A 68 5.48 -1.35 2.87
CA PRO A 68 6.14 -2.25 3.79
C PRO A 68 5.21 -3.29 4.41
N ALA A 69 3.97 -2.91 4.76
CA ALA A 69 3.00 -3.82 5.36
C ALA A 69 2.54 -4.91 4.37
N VAL A 70 2.38 -4.57 3.09
CA VAL A 70 2.07 -5.55 2.02
C VAL A 70 3.27 -6.48 1.78
N THR A 71 4.49 -5.92 1.73
CA THR A 71 5.72 -6.71 1.57
C THR A 71 5.86 -7.75 2.68
N LEU A 72 5.66 -7.33 3.93
CA LEU A 72 5.68 -8.23 5.08
C LEU A 72 4.56 -9.27 5.01
N ALA A 73 3.33 -8.89 4.64
CA ALA A 73 2.22 -9.84 4.51
C ALA A 73 2.46 -10.91 3.44
N PHE A 74 3.03 -10.54 2.28
CA PHE A 74 3.46 -11.52 1.29
C PHE A 74 4.58 -12.42 1.79
N THR A 75 5.53 -11.89 2.56
CA THR A 75 6.58 -12.69 3.19
C THR A 75 6.02 -13.68 4.21
N LEU A 76 5.11 -13.24 5.08
CA LEU A 76 4.42 -14.10 6.06
C LEU A 76 3.60 -15.19 5.39
N SER A 77 2.97 -14.86 4.27
CA SER A 77 2.17 -15.79 3.46
C SER A 77 3.01 -16.65 2.51
N ARG A 78 4.36 -16.61 2.61
CA ARG A 78 5.33 -17.34 1.76
C ARG A 78 5.26 -17.04 0.25
N HIS A 79 4.66 -15.91 -0.13
CA HIS A 79 4.61 -15.42 -1.51
C HIS A 79 5.81 -14.51 -1.86
N PHE A 80 6.63 -14.11 -0.88
CA PHE A 80 7.81 -13.29 -1.10
C PHE A 80 9.00 -13.71 -0.22
N PRO A 81 10.23 -13.85 -0.76
CA PRO A 81 11.38 -14.34 -0.02
C PRO A 81 11.80 -13.37 1.11
N PRO A 82 11.94 -13.85 2.37
CA PRO A 82 12.28 -12.99 3.51
C PRO A 82 13.59 -12.22 3.34
N ARG A 83 14.56 -12.81 2.63
CA ARG A 83 15.88 -12.20 2.39
C ARG A 83 15.81 -10.96 1.47
N GLU A 84 14.78 -10.84 0.65
CA GLU A 84 14.59 -9.71 -0.26
C GLU A 84 13.69 -8.62 0.34
N ALA A 85 12.88 -8.96 1.35
CA ALA A 85 11.88 -8.07 1.95
C ALA A 85 12.50 -6.76 2.46
N LEU A 86 13.67 -6.86 3.10
CA LEU A 86 14.37 -5.69 3.61
C LEU A 86 14.77 -4.71 2.50
N ALA A 87 15.20 -5.20 1.34
CA ALA A 87 15.58 -4.35 0.22
C ALA A 87 14.37 -3.59 -0.36
N TYR A 88 13.21 -4.26 -0.45
CA TYR A 88 11.96 -3.62 -0.88
C TYR A 88 11.51 -2.55 0.13
N ILE A 89 11.46 -2.90 1.42
CA ILE A 89 11.03 -1.98 2.48
C ILE A 89 11.94 -0.76 2.54
N ALA A 90 13.26 -0.95 2.48
CA ALA A 90 14.22 0.14 2.47
C ALA A 90 14.03 1.07 1.26
N ALA A 91 13.83 0.50 0.07
CA ALA A 91 13.58 1.29 -1.14
C ALA A 91 12.25 2.04 -1.10
N GLN A 92 11.17 1.41 -0.61
CA GLN A 92 9.87 2.04 -0.43
C GLN A 92 9.96 3.24 0.52
N CYS A 93 10.60 3.07 1.68
CA CYS A 93 10.83 4.14 2.63
C CYS A 93 11.70 5.27 2.02
N ALA A 94 12.78 4.92 1.33
CA ALA A 94 13.64 5.92 0.68
C ALA A 94 12.90 6.73 -0.38
N GLY A 95 12.07 6.07 -1.21
CA GLY A 95 11.23 6.73 -2.21
C GLY A 95 10.21 7.68 -1.59
N ALA A 96 9.49 7.22 -0.56
CA ALA A 96 8.52 8.03 0.17
C ALA A 96 9.14 9.26 0.85
N ILE A 97 10.31 9.09 1.47
CA ILE A 97 11.07 10.18 2.08
C ILE A 97 11.52 11.19 1.01
N ALA A 98 12.11 10.72 -0.08
CA ALA A 98 12.56 11.58 -1.17
C ALA A 98 11.40 12.41 -1.75
N ALA A 99 10.23 11.81 -1.99
CA ALA A 99 9.04 12.50 -2.44
C ALA A 99 8.60 13.60 -1.47
N SER A 100 8.65 13.32 -0.17
CA SER A 100 8.22 14.26 0.86
C SER A 100 9.14 15.46 0.98
N PHE A 101 10.46 15.27 0.82
CA PHE A 101 11.42 16.38 0.75
C PHE A 101 11.28 17.19 -0.54
N VAL A 102 10.90 16.57 -1.65
CA VAL A 102 10.52 17.30 -2.87
C VAL A 102 9.27 18.15 -2.62
N LEU A 103 8.25 17.60 -1.96
CA LEU A 103 7.05 18.37 -1.57
C LEU A 103 7.40 19.53 -0.62
N LEU A 104 8.29 19.34 0.35
CA LEU A 104 8.79 20.40 1.22
C LEU A 104 9.51 21.51 0.43
N ALA A 105 10.30 21.14 -0.58
CA ALA A 105 10.97 22.12 -1.43
C ALA A 105 10.00 22.93 -2.29
N ILE A 106 8.89 22.33 -2.72
CA ILE A 106 7.84 23.00 -3.49
C ILE A 106 6.96 23.89 -2.59
N TRP A 107 6.60 23.39 -1.39
CA TRP A 107 5.78 24.10 -0.41
C TRP A 107 6.49 24.22 0.96
N PRO A 108 7.41 25.19 1.11
CA PRO A 108 8.14 25.39 2.36
C PRO A 108 7.27 25.77 3.57
N SER A 109 6.06 26.30 3.32
CA SER A 109 5.05 26.60 4.34
C SER A 109 4.37 25.36 4.93
N GLN A 110 4.63 24.18 4.37
CA GLN A 110 4.09 22.88 4.80
C GLN A 110 2.55 22.83 4.97
N PRO A 111 1.74 23.23 3.96
CA PRO A 111 0.29 23.10 4.04
C PRO A 111 -0.12 21.68 4.38
N ALA A 112 -1.05 21.52 5.33
CA ALA A 112 -1.49 20.23 5.85
C ALA A 112 -0.34 19.28 6.26
N GLN A 113 0.75 19.82 6.84
CA GLN A 113 1.94 19.07 7.24
C GLN A 113 2.48 18.15 6.13
N LEU A 114 2.49 18.64 4.88
CA LEU A 114 2.95 17.88 3.71
C LEU A 114 2.17 16.58 3.45
N GLY A 115 0.95 16.46 3.97
CA GLY A 115 0.13 15.25 3.87
C GLY A 115 0.47 14.17 4.89
N ALA A 116 1.07 14.55 6.04
CA ALA A 116 1.24 13.66 7.19
C ALA A 116 -0.09 13.04 7.64
N THR A 117 -0.06 11.75 7.97
CA THR A 117 -1.24 11.03 8.45
C THR A 117 -1.46 11.38 9.91
N THR A 118 -2.60 12.00 10.21
CA THR A 118 -3.01 12.36 11.56
C THR A 118 -4.44 11.90 11.80
N ALA A 119 -4.72 11.41 13.00
CA ALA A 119 -6.03 10.93 13.37
C ALA A 119 -6.90 12.05 13.95
N SER A 120 -8.18 12.07 13.56
CA SER A 120 -9.22 12.94 14.14
C SER A 120 -9.95 12.27 15.31
N VAL A 121 -9.66 10.99 15.56
CA VAL A 121 -10.25 10.16 16.63
C VAL A 121 -9.17 9.66 17.59
N GLY A 122 -9.59 9.12 18.74
CA GLY A 122 -8.66 8.56 19.73
C GLY A 122 -7.83 7.40 19.18
N ALA A 123 -6.61 7.24 19.72
CA ALA A 123 -5.60 6.31 19.22
C ALA A 123 -6.09 4.86 19.04
N GLY A 124 -6.89 4.35 19.99
CA GLY A 124 -7.47 3.00 19.88
C GLY A 124 -8.41 2.85 18.69
N SER A 125 -9.30 3.83 18.46
CA SER A 125 -10.21 3.83 17.32
C SER A 125 -9.45 3.98 16.00
N ALA A 126 -8.43 4.86 15.96
CA ALA A 126 -7.59 5.04 14.79
C ALA A 126 -6.80 3.76 14.44
N LEU A 127 -6.29 3.04 15.44
CA LEU A 127 -5.62 1.76 15.25
C LEU A 127 -6.55 0.70 14.64
N VAL A 128 -7.77 0.57 15.17
CA VAL A 128 -8.77 -0.35 14.61
C VAL A 128 -9.10 0.05 13.17
N TYR A 129 -9.26 1.34 12.91
CA TYR A 129 -9.58 1.84 11.58
C TYR A 129 -8.48 1.50 10.57
N GLU A 130 -7.22 1.83 10.86
CA GLU A 130 -6.08 1.50 10.00
C GLU A 130 -5.90 -0.01 9.80
N ALA A 131 -6.14 -0.82 10.84
CA ALA A 131 -6.10 -2.28 10.70
C ALA A 131 -7.20 -2.80 9.75
N VAL A 132 -8.42 -2.27 9.81
CA VAL A 132 -9.52 -2.68 8.93
C VAL A 132 -9.26 -2.27 7.48
N LEU A 133 -8.85 -1.03 7.22
CA LEU A 133 -8.51 -0.57 5.86
C LEU A 133 -7.39 -1.44 5.26
N SER A 134 -6.31 -1.66 6.02
CA SER A 134 -5.21 -2.51 5.55
C SER A 134 -5.62 -3.98 5.36
N ALA A 135 -6.59 -4.49 6.12
CA ALA A 135 -7.13 -5.82 5.91
C ALA A 135 -7.93 -5.92 4.61
N PHE A 136 -8.76 -4.92 4.28
CA PHE A 136 -9.47 -4.87 3.00
C PHE A 136 -8.50 -4.80 1.82
N LEU A 137 -7.52 -3.90 1.91
CA LEU A 137 -6.47 -3.79 0.91
C LEU A 137 -5.75 -5.13 0.70
N MET A 138 -5.27 -5.76 1.77
CA MET A 138 -4.51 -7.01 1.62
C MET A 138 -5.37 -8.19 1.18
N PHE A 139 -6.63 -8.26 1.61
CA PHE A 139 -7.57 -9.28 1.13
C PHE A 139 -7.72 -9.20 -0.39
N VAL A 140 -7.94 -7.99 -0.93
CA VAL A 140 -8.05 -7.77 -2.38
C VAL A 140 -6.74 -8.09 -3.09
N ILE A 141 -5.60 -7.63 -2.55
CA ILE A 141 -4.28 -7.93 -3.10
C ILE A 141 -4.07 -9.44 -3.21
N MET A 142 -4.34 -10.21 -2.14
CA MET A 142 -4.19 -11.66 -2.17
C MET A 142 -5.12 -12.30 -3.19
N ALA A 143 -6.37 -11.86 -3.25
CA ALA A 143 -7.34 -12.35 -4.22
C ALA A 143 -6.86 -12.16 -5.67
N VAL A 144 -6.29 -11.01 -6.00
CA VAL A 144 -5.90 -10.71 -7.39
C VAL A 144 -4.48 -11.09 -7.76
N ALA A 145 -3.58 -11.22 -6.79
CA ALA A 145 -2.16 -11.52 -7.02
C ALA A 145 -1.79 -12.99 -6.83
N THR A 146 -2.60 -13.78 -6.12
CA THR A 146 -2.25 -15.17 -5.74
C THR A 146 -3.26 -16.23 -6.18
N ASP A 147 -4.44 -15.85 -6.68
CA ASP A 147 -5.38 -16.78 -7.31
C ASP A 147 -5.13 -16.84 -8.82
N THR A 148 -4.90 -18.04 -9.36
CA THR A 148 -4.73 -18.25 -10.81
C THR A 148 -6.02 -18.00 -11.59
N ARG A 149 -7.17 -17.94 -10.91
CA ARG A 149 -8.45 -17.49 -11.48
C ARG A 149 -8.56 -15.97 -11.58
N ALA A 150 -7.69 -15.24 -10.89
CA ALA A 150 -7.77 -13.79 -10.84
C ALA A 150 -7.07 -13.09 -12.01
N VAL A 151 -7.59 -11.91 -12.30
CA VAL A 151 -7.62 -11.32 -13.63
C VAL A 151 -6.36 -10.49 -13.85
N GLY A 152 -5.41 -11.00 -14.66
CA GLY A 152 -4.10 -10.41 -14.93
C GLY A 152 -4.04 -8.87 -14.91
N ALA A 153 -4.45 -8.20 -16.00
CA ALA A 153 -4.40 -6.73 -16.06
C ALA A 153 -5.42 -6.04 -15.14
N ALA A 154 -6.50 -6.70 -14.69
CA ALA A 154 -7.49 -6.06 -13.84
C ALA A 154 -7.06 -5.96 -12.36
N ALA A 155 -5.99 -6.67 -11.95
CA ALA A 155 -5.42 -6.57 -10.61
C ALA A 155 -5.07 -5.13 -10.22
N ALA A 156 -4.52 -4.34 -11.16
CA ALA A 156 -4.20 -2.93 -10.92
C ALA A 156 -5.44 -2.08 -10.63
N ILE A 157 -6.55 -2.33 -11.33
CA ILE A 157 -7.83 -1.64 -11.10
C ILE A 157 -8.40 -2.00 -9.73
N ALA A 158 -8.40 -3.30 -9.38
CA ALA A 158 -8.91 -3.76 -8.10
C ALA A 158 -8.12 -3.17 -6.91
N ILE A 159 -6.79 -3.23 -6.98
CA ILE A 159 -5.91 -2.71 -5.91
C ILE A 159 -6.05 -1.18 -5.81
N GLY A 160 -5.94 -0.46 -6.92
CA GLY A 160 -6.09 1.00 -6.92
C GLY A 160 -7.49 1.45 -6.50
N GLY A 161 -8.53 0.77 -6.97
CA GLY A 161 -9.92 1.03 -6.57
C GLY A 161 -10.14 0.82 -5.08
N THR A 162 -9.54 -0.22 -4.49
CA THR A 162 -9.61 -0.48 -3.04
C THR A 162 -8.96 0.65 -2.25
N ILE A 163 -7.75 1.09 -2.64
CA ILE A 163 -7.08 2.22 -1.99
C ILE A 163 -7.90 3.50 -2.12
N GLY A 164 -8.50 3.76 -3.28
CA GLY A 164 -9.39 4.91 -3.47
C GLY A 164 -10.62 4.85 -2.57
N LEU A 165 -11.25 3.67 -2.45
CA LEU A 165 -12.38 3.46 -1.55
C LEU A 165 -11.99 3.66 -0.08
N ASP A 166 -10.88 3.05 0.34
CA ASP A 166 -10.37 3.16 1.71
C ASP A 166 -9.96 4.61 2.03
N ALA A 167 -9.38 5.34 1.08
CA ALA A 167 -9.06 6.76 1.24
C ALA A 167 -10.32 7.63 1.32
N LEU A 168 -11.38 7.29 0.57
CA LEU A 168 -12.65 8.03 0.63
C LEU A 168 -13.31 7.89 2.00
N VAL A 169 -13.24 6.70 2.59
CA VAL A 169 -13.88 6.37 3.87
C VAL A 169 -12.99 6.73 5.07
N GLY A 170 -11.69 6.45 5.00
CA GLY A 170 -10.74 6.63 6.09
C GLY A 170 -9.93 7.91 6.07
N GLY A 171 -9.86 8.60 4.94
CA GLY A 171 -9.12 9.86 4.79
C GLY A 171 -9.51 10.88 5.88
N PRO A 172 -10.80 11.18 6.09
CA PRO A 172 -11.24 12.11 7.13
C PRO A 172 -11.00 11.64 8.58
N VAL A 173 -10.78 10.35 8.80
CA VAL A 173 -10.69 9.75 10.15
C VAL A 173 -9.25 9.60 10.62
N THR A 174 -8.40 8.99 9.78
CA THR A 174 -6.99 8.69 10.12
C THR A 174 -5.99 9.21 9.10
N GLY A 175 -6.44 9.81 8.01
CA GLY A 175 -5.62 10.11 6.83
C GLY A 175 -5.41 8.89 5.90
N ALA A 176 -6.07 7.76 6.19
CA ALA A 176 -6.02 6.49 5.46
C ALA A 176 -4.59 6.11 5.04
N SER A 177 -3.76 5.76 6.01
CA SER A 177 -2.36 5.41 5.74
C SER A 177 -2.27 4.14 4.93
N MET A 178 -2.75 3.03 5.52
CA MET A 178 -2.58 1.66 5.08
C MET A 178 -1.12 1.22 4.81
N ASN A 179 -0.15 2.12 4.93
CA ASN A 179 1.18 2.00 4.36
C ASN A 179 2.19 2.77 5.22
N PRO A 180 3.05 2.05 5.97
CA PRO A 180 4.10 2.65 6.80
C PRO A 180 5.00 3.65 6.07
N ALA A 181 5.38 3.38 4.80
CA ALA A 181 6.24 4.28 4.04
C ALA A 181 5.51 5.59 3.67
N ARG A 182 4.22 5.49 3.28
CA ARG A 182 3.37 6.66 2.97
C ARG A 182 3.16 7.57 4.17
N SER A 183 3.17 7.03 5.39
CA SER A 183 3.14 7.83 6.62
C SER A 183 4.53 8.37 6.99
N LEU A 184 5.58 7.56 6.83
CA LEU A 184 6.95 7.90 7.22
C LEU A 184 7.47 9.14 6.49
N GLY A 185 7.28 9.21 5.17
CA GLY A 185 7.85 10.29 4.36
C GLY A 185 7.42 11.68 4.85
N PRO A 186 6.10 11.99 4.85
CA PRO A 186 5.61 13.29 5.29
C PRO A 186 5.89 13.56 6.78
N ALA A 187 5.79 12.54 7.65
CA ALA A 187 6.11 12.68 9.07
C ALA A 187 7.55 13.18 9.29
N LEU A 188 8.51 12.60 8.56
CA LEU A 188 9.91 13.00 8.64
C LEU A 188 10.15 14.40 8.07
N ALA A 189 9.55 14.72 6.91
CA ALA A 189 9.76 16.01 6.25
C ALA A 189 9.08 17.19 6.97
N ALA A 190 7.89 16.98 7.53
CA ALA A 190 7.11 17.99 8.25
C ALA A 190 7.35 17.98 9.77
N TRP A 191 8.16 17.05 10.27
CA TRP A 191 8.41 16.83 11.70
C TRP A 191 7.14 16.58 12.53
N GLU A 192 6.19 15.83 11.96
CA GLU A 192 4.92 15.47 12.60
C GLU A 192 4.90 13.97 12.92
N TRP A 193 5.13 13.64 14.20
CA TRP A 193 5.29 12.26 14.68
C TRP A 193 4.16 11.81 15.62
N ARG A 194 3.15 12.65 15.83
CA ARG A 194 2.04 12.34 16.73
C ARG A 194 1.35 11.05 16.31
N ASP A 195 1.25 10.13 17.26
CA ASP A 195 0.61 8.82 17.09
C ASP A 195 1.15 8.00 15.91
N PHE A 196 2.38 8.26 15.46
CA PHE A 196 2.99 7.62 14.29
C PHE A 196 2.98 6.08 14.37
N TRP A 197 3.12 5.54 15.59
CA TRP A 197 3.11 4.10 15.85
C TRP A 197 1.83 3.41 15.35
N ILE A 198 0.70 4.12 15.28
CA ILE A 198 -0.57 3.60 14.75
C ILE A 198 -0.39 3.19 13.29
N TYR A 199 0.32 4.01 12.51
CA TYR A 199 0.57 3.79 11.08
C TYR A 199 1.70 2.79 10.81
N LEU A 200 2.32 2.25 11.86
CA LEU A 200 3.15 1.06 11.80
C LEU A 200 2.34 -0.19 12.16
N VAL A 201 1.74 -0.19 13.36
CA VAL A 201 1.09 -1.37 13.94
C VAL A 201 -0.22 -1.70 13.25
N GLY A 202 -1.06 -0.70 12.99
CA GLY A 202 -2.36 -0.85 12.33
C GLY A 202 -2.20 -1.50 10.96
N PRO A 203 -1.41 -0.90 10.05
CA PRO A 203 -1.20 -1.48 8.73
C PRO A 203 -0.58 -2.88 8.74
N ILE A 204 0.45 -3.14 9.54
CA ILE A 204 1.09 -4.46 9.59
C ILE A 204 0.12 -5.54 10.12
N GLY A 205 -0.61 -5.23 11.20
CA GLY A 205 -1.61 -6.14 11.76
C GLY A 205 -2.78 -6.36 10.79
N GLY A 206 -3.25 -5.28 10.17
CA GLY A 206 -4.33 -5.31 9.18
C GLY A 206 -3.98 -6.15 7.96
N THR A 207 -2.81 -5.94 7.34
CA THR A 207 -2.42 -6.73 6.16
C THR A 207 -2.22 -8.21 6.53
N ALA A 208 -1.67 -8.52 7.70
CA ALA A 208 -1.58 -9.91 8.17
C ALA A 208 -2.97 -10.56 8.30
N LEU A 209 -3.93 -9.87 8.92
CA LEU A 209 -5.31 -10.34 9.07
C LEU A 209 -6.02 -10.48 7.72
N GLY A 210 -5.88 -9.51 6.82
CA GLY A 210 -6.48 -9.56 5.48
C GLY A 210 -5.94 -10.72 4.65
N GLY A 211 -4.64 -10.99 4.75
CA GLY A 211 -4.02 -12.15 4.11
C GLY A 211 -4.55 -13.47 4.63
N LEU A 212 -4.65 -13.62 5.97
CA LEU A 212 -5.23 -14.81 6.59
C LEU A 212 -6.71 -14.99 6.23
N ALA A 213 -7.49 -13.91 6.26
CA ALA A 213 -8.90 -13.94 5.90
C ALA A 213 -9.12 -14.42 4.46
N TYR A 214 -8.29 -13.99 3.52
CA TYR A 214 -8.37 -14.47 2.15
C TYR A 214 -8.10 -15.98 2.05
N GLN A 215 -7.06 -16.48 2.74
CA GLN A 215 -6.75 -17.91 2.72
C GLN A 215 -7.89 -18.76 3.32
N LEU A 216 -8.52 -18.28 4.40
CA LEU A 216 -9.68 -18.95 5.01
C LEU A 216 -10.88 -18.99 4.07
N VAL A 217 -11.17 -17.89 3.36
CA VAL A 217 -12.31 -17.81 2.42
C VAL A 217 -12.05 -18.62 1.15
N ARG A 218 -10.80 -18.63 0.66
CA ARG A 218 -10.40 -19.42 -0.52
C ARG A 218 -10.52 -20.93 -0.26
N GLY A 219 -10.25 -21.37 0.98
CA GLY A 219 -10.17 -22.78 1.37
C GLY A 219 -8.83 -23.42 0.97
N GLU A 220 -8.42 -24.48 1.67
CA GLU A 220 -7.30 -25.32 1.22
C GLU A 220 -7.68 -25.93 -0.13
N GLN A 221 -6.82 -25.78 -1.14
CA GLN A 221 -6.91 -26.68 -2.28
C GLN A 221 -6.69 -28.07 -1.69
N ALA A 222 -7.69 -28.96 -1.81
CA ALA A 222 -7.44 -30.37 -1.65
C ALA A 222 -6.23 -30.67 -2.54
N GLU A 223 -5.11 -31.05 -1.92
CA GLU A 223 -4.02 -31.66 -2.68
C GLU A 223 -4.70 -32.78 -3.48
N ALA A 224 -4.75 -32.64 -4.80
CA ALA A 224 -5.09 -33.77 -5.63
C ALA A 224 -4.02 -34.81 -5.30
N GLY A 225 -4.41 -35.78 -4.47
CA GLY A 225 -3.55 -36.86 -4.07
C GLY A 225 -3.02 -37.56 -5.32
N PRO A 226 -1.87 -38.24 -5.25
CA PRO A 226 -1.28 -38.95 -6.39
C PRO A 226 -2.16 -40.03 -7.08
N ASP A 227 -3.42 -40.23 -6.68
CA ASP A 227 -4.26 -41.35 -7.09
C ASP A 227 -5.10 -41.12 -8.36
N GLU A 228 -4.80 -40.10 -9.17
CA GLU A 228 -5.38 -39.96 -10.52
C GLU A 228 -4.43 -40.38 -11.66
N LEU A 229 -3.47 -41.27 -11.37
CA LEU A 229 -2.75 -42.05 -12.38
C LEU A 229 -3.32 -43.48 -12.47
N ILE A 230 -4.50 -43.60 -13.12
CA ILE A 230 -5.00 -44.62 -14.09
C ILE A 230 -4.45 -46.08 -14.00
N PRO A 231 -5.19 -47.18 -14.34
CA PRO A 231 -6.63 -47.45 -14.55
C PRO A 231 -7.14 -48.69 -13.77
N ASP A 232 -8.45 -48.98 -13.81
CA ASP A 232 -8.92 -50.38 -13.80
C ASP A 232 -9.80 -50.62 -15.05
N ASP A 233 -9.31 -51.56 -15.87
CA ASP A 233 -9.89 -52.34 -16.98
C ASP A 233 -10.34 -51.67 -18.31
#